data_AF-A0A7S3HYC4-F1
#
_entry.id   AF-A0A7S3HYC4-F1
#
_cell.length_a   1.000
_cell.length_b   1.000
_cell.length_c   1.000
_cell.angle_alpha   90.00
_cell.angle_beta   90.00
_cell.angle_gamma   90.00
#
_symmetry.space_group_name_H-M   'P 1'
#
loop_
_entity.id
_entity.type
_entity.pdbx_description
1 polymer ?
#
loop_
_entity_poly.entity_id
_entity_poly.type
_entity_poly.pdbx_seq_one_letter_code
_entity_poly.pdbx_strand_id
1 'polypeptide(L)'
;CDSVRDGVHVTLQPFGDAMGGLSVEELHERVLAPFFAPEDGSFRPIHEGDRVRVRHGAQMVEFLVVATEPERRCLVTADTEIEVLDEPIDRAELDAEEDEGGYDDIGGV
;
A
#
# COMPACT_ATOMS: atom_id res chain seq x y z
N CYS A 1 2.92 -23.27 -9.52
CA CYS A 1 2.18 -22.72 -8.36
C CYS A 1 3.17 -21.92 -7.56
N ASP A 2 3.26 -20.62 -7.83
CA ASP A 2 4.15 -19.73 -7.07
C ASP A 2 3.51 -19.48 -5.71
N SER A 3 4.07 -20.11 -4.68
CA SER A 3 3.71 -19.88 -3.29
C SER A 3 4.07 -18.43 -2.95
N VAL A 4 3.05 -17.57 -2.85
CA VAL A 4 3.22 -16.23 -2.27
C VAL A 4 3.66 -16.42 -0.83
N ARG A 5 4.77 -15.79 -0.45
CA ARG A 5 5.32 -15.87 0.90
C ARG A 5 4.60 -14.88 1.81
N ASP A 6 4.52 -15.23 3.08
CA ASP A 6 4.05 -14.34 4.13
C ASP A 6 4.97 -13.12 4.21
N GLY A 7 4.36 -11.94 4.32
CA GLY A 7 5.08 -10.68 4.49
C GLY A 7 5.69 -10.60 5.87
N VAL A 8 6.95 -10.19 5.95
CA VAL A 8 7.63 -9.85 7.20
C VAL A 8 7.40 -8.38 7.51
N HIS A 9 7.60 -7.51 6.52
CA HIS A 9 7.51 -6.07 6.68
C HIS A 9 6.90 -5.44 5.43
N VAL A 10 6.07 -4.41 5.60
CA VAL A 10 5.44 -3.67 4.52
C VAL A 10 5.47 -2.19 4.85
N THR A 11 6.00 -1.38 3.95
CA THR A 11 6.02 0.06 4.08
C THR A 11 4.95 0.68 3.19
N LEU A 12 4.06 1.46 3.80
CA LEU A 12 2.96 2.15 3.14
C LEU A 12 3.10 3.66 3.29
N GLN A 13 2.74 4.40 2.25
CA GLN A 13 2.70 5.85 2.29
C GLN A 13 1.28 6.35 2.01
N PRO A 14 0.67 7.14 2.90
CA PRO A 14 -0.68 7.62 2.71
C PRO A 14 -0.73 8.76 1.68
N PHE A 15 -1.81 8.83 0.90
CA PHE A 15 -2.07 9.98 0.04
C PHE A 15 -2.64 11.13 0.85
N GLY A 16 -1.99 12.30 0.81
CA GLY A 16 -2.38 13.46 1.63
C GLY A 16 -3.82 13.92 1.41
N ASP A 17 -4.35 13.81 0.19
CA ASP A 17 -5.74 14.16 -0.13
C ASP A 17 -6.77 13.14 0.40
N ALA A 18 -6.33 11.90 0.66
CA ALA A 18 -7.19 10.78 1.02
C ALA A 18 -7.13 10.39 2.52
N MET A 19 -6.24 10.99 3.31
CA MET A 19 -6.13 10.72 4.77
C MET A 19 -7.35 11.17 5.58
N GLY A 20 -8.14 12.11 5.04
CA GLY A 20 -9.36 12.61 5.70
C GLY A 20 -9.13 13.24 7.09
N GLY A 21 -7.91 13.71 7.36
CA GLY A 21 -7.52 14.30 8.64
C GLY A 21 -7.16 13.30 9.74
N LEU A 22 -7.04 12.01 9.44
CA LEU A 22 -6.52 11.00 10.36
C LEU A 22 -5.01 11.17 10.55
N SER A 23 -4.52 10.89 11.76
CA SER A 23 -3.08 10.76 12.00
C SER A 23 -2.56 9.42 11.47
N VAL A 24 -1.25 9.30 11.34
CA VAL A 24 -0.57 8.06 10.94
C VAL A 24 -0.95 6.89 11.86
N GLU A 25 -0.96 7.12 13.17
CA GLU A 25 -1.40 6.15 14.18
C GLU A 25 -2.84 5.68 13.94
N GLU A 26 -3.77 6.61 13.68
CA GLU A 26 -5.17 6.29 13.42
C GLU A 26 -5.38 5.55 12.09
N LEU A 27 -4.58 5.87 11.06
CA LEU A 27 -4.57 5.12 9.80
C LEU A 27 -4.15 3.67 10.02
N HIS A 28 -3.10 3.46 10.80
CA HIS A 28 -2.64 2.12 11.14
C HIS A 28 -3.72 1.33 11.90
N GLU A 29 -4.21 1.87 13.02
CA GLU A 29 -5.12 1.14 13.91
C GLU A 29 -6.56 1.02 13.39
N ARG A 30 -7.09 2.05 12.72
CA ARG A 30 -8.51 2.10 12.33
C ARG A 30 -8.78 1.76 10.87
N VAL A 31 -7.76 1.81 10.03
CA VAL A 31 -7.90 1.61 8.59
C VAL A 31 -7.17 0.35 8.15
N LEU A 32 -5.85 0.26 8.39
CA LEU A 32 -5.02 -0.82 7.88
C LEU A 32 -5.19 -2.12 8.66
N ALA A 33 -5.18 -2.07 10.00
CA ALA A 33 -5.35 -3.25 10.84
C ALA A 33 -6.64 -4.06 10.51
N PRO A 34 -7.84 -3.47 10.45
CA PRO A 34 -9.05 -4.22 10.08
C PRO A 34 -9.10 -4.61 8.59
N PHE A 35 -8.34 -3.93 7.72
CA PHE A 35 -8.31 -4.24 6.29
C PHE A 35 -7.47 -5.48 5.98
N PHE A 36 -6.32 -5.64 6.64
CA PHE A 36 -5.39 -6.75 6.44
C PHE A 36 -5.64 -7.94 7.37
N ALA A 37 -6.39 -7.77 8.46
CA ALA A 37 -6.86 -8.85 9.32
C ALA A 37 -8.39 -9.06 9.21
N PRO A 38 -8.94 -9.46 8.04
CA PRO A 38 -10.36 -9.70 7.91
C PRO A 38 -10.79 -10.95 8.69
N GLU A 39 -12.00 -10.91 9.26
CA GLU A 39 -12.57 -12.00 10.09
C GLU A 39 -12.73 -13.34 9.33
N ASP A 40 -12.75 -13.30 7.99
CA ASP A 40 -12.89 -14.48 7.12
C ASP A 40 -11.55 -15.21 6.88
N GLY A 41 -10.43 -14.70 7.42
CA GLY A 41 -9.10 -15.31 7.26
C GLY A 41 -8.52 -15.21 5.84
N SER A 42 -9.11 -14.37 4.99
CA SER A 42 -8.66 -14.14 3.62
C SER A 42 -7.54 -13.10 3.61
N PHE A 43 -6.30 -13.56 3.45
CA PHE A 43 -5.15 -12.68 3.34
C PHE A 43 -5.03 -12.10 1.93
N ARG A 44 -4.73 -10.80 1.83
CA ARG A 44 -4.62 -10.10 0.55
C ARG A 44 -3.16 -10.05 0.11
N PRO A 45 -2.81 -10.51 -1.11
CA PRO A 45 -1.49 -10.27 -1.66
C PRO A 45 -1.36 -8.81 -2.07
N ILE A 46 -0.24 -8.18 -1.71
CA ILE A 46 0.12 -6.84 -2.14
C ILE A 46 1.42 -6.89 -2.94
N HIS A 47 1.63 -5.85 -3.76
CA HIS A 47 2.85 -5.68 -4.54
C HIS A 47 3.39 -4.28 -4.31
N GLU A 48 4.71 -4.14 -4.42
CA GLU A 48 5.35 -2.83 -4.46
C GLU A 48 4.79 -2.00 -5.62
N GLY A 49 4.54 -0.71 -5.38
CA GLY A 49 3.89 0.22 -6.30
C GLY A 49 2.36 0.13 -6.36
N ASP A 50 1.73 -0.84 -5.70
CA ASP A 50 0.27 -0.96 -5.71
C ASP A 50 -0.40 0.16 -4.90
N ARG A 51 -1.58 0.61 -5.37
CA ARG A 51 -2.40 1.62 -4.67
C ARG A 51 -3.52 0.93 -3.88
N VAL A 52 -3.35 0.83 -2.57
CA VAL A 52 -4.30 0.18 -1.66
C VAL A 52 -5.39 1.17 -1.25
N ARG A 53 -6.63 0.87 -1.65
CA ARG A 53 -7.82 1.67 -1.30
C ARG A 53 -8.63 0.98 -0.22
N VAL A 54 -8.77 1.65 0.93
CA VAL A 54 -9.52 1.15 2.09
C VAL A 54 -10.71 2.06 2.37
N ARG A 55 -11.89 1.46 2.52
CA ARG A 55 -13.10 2.20 2.90
C ARG A 55 -13.17 2.35 4.41
N HIS A 56 -13.12 3.58 4.91
CA HIS A 56 -13.26 3.90 6.33
C HIS A 56 -14.50 4.79 6.57
N GLY A 57 -15.63 4.16 6.92
CA GLY A 57 -16.92 4.86 7.05
C GLY A 57 -17.41 5.43 5.71
N ALA A 58 -17.48 6.76 5.64
CA ALA A 58 -17.90 7.49 4.43
C ALA A 58 -16.74 7.91 3.52
N GLN A 59 -15.49 7.76 3.97
CA GLN A 59 -14.30 8.17 3.22
C GLN A 59 -13.56 6.97 2.59
N MET A 60 -12.82 7.23 1.52
CA MET A 60 -11.91 6.28 0.90
C MET A 60 -10.49 6.76 1.20
N VAL A 61 -9.77 5.98 1.99
CA VAL A 61 -8.37 6.21 2.31
C VAL A 61 -7.53 5.44 1.30
N GLU A 62 -6.48 6.07 0.79
CA GLU A 62 -5.59 5.49 -0.21
C GLU A 62 -4.16 5.49 0.31
N PHE A 63 -3.43 4.41 0.00
CA PHE A 63 -2.02 4.24 0.35
C PHE A 63 -1.26 3.72 -0.87
N LEU A 64 -0.02 4.15 -1.03
CA LEU A 64 0.94 3.56 -1.94
C LEU A 64 1.76 2.51 -1.19
N VAL A 65 1.93 1.32 -1.77
CA VAL A 65 2.89 0.34 -1.25
C VAL A 65 4.28 0.74 -1.72
N VAL A 66 5.10 1.26 -0.80
CA VAL A 66 6.45 1.74 -1.12
C VAL A 66 7.44 0.59 -1.19
N ALA A 67 7.32 -0.37 -0.27
CA ALA A 67 8.19 -1.52 -0.20
C ALA A 67 7.45 -2.71 0.44
N THR A 68 7.86 -3.92 0.04
CA THR A 68 7.39 -5.17 0.67
C THR A 68 8.58 -6.07 0.98
N GLU A 69 8.52 -6.78 2.09
CA GLU A 69 9.46 -7.85 2.44
C GLU A 69 8.69 -9.16 2.61
N PRO A 70 8.92 -10.19 1.78
CA PRO A 70 9.86 -10.25 0.66
C PRO A 70 9.52 -9.30 -0.50
N GLU A 71 10.56 -8.87 -1.22
CA GLU A 71 10.48 -7.88 -2.31
C GLU A 71 9.46 -8.27 -3.39
N ARG A 72 8.89 -7.24 -4.04
CA ARG A 72 7.92 -7.30 -5.14
C ARG A 72 6.52 -7.77 -4.79
N ARG A 73 6.38 -8.78 -3.92
CA ARG A 73 5.07 -9.34 -3.56
C ARG A 73 5.10 -10.15 -2.27
N CYS A 74 4.18 -9.84 -1.37
CA CYS A 74 3.95 -10.64 -0.17
C CYS A 74 2.46 -10.75 0.19
N LEU A 75 2.16 -11.73 1.05
CA LEU A 75 0.84 -11.89 1.65
C LEU A 75 0.84 -11.16 3.00
N VAL A 76 -0.03 -10.18 3.21
CA VAL A 76 -0.11 -9.51 4.52
C VAL A 76 -0.88 -10.40 5.48
N THR A 77 -0.21 -10.81 6.55
CA THR A 77 -0.79 -11.65 7.62
C THR A 77 -0.80 -10.90 8.94
N ALA A 78 -1.33 -11.52 10.01
CA ALA A 78 -1.36 -10.90 11.34
C ALA A 78 0.03 -10.68 11.95
N ASP A 79 1.04 -11.43 11.49
CA ASP A 79 2.43 -11.32 11.94
C ASP A 79 3.25 -10.33 11.10
N THR A 80 2.69 -9.80 10.01
CA THR A 80 3.38 -8.84 9.14
C THR A 80 3.47 -7.47 9.83
N GLU A 81 4.68 -6.92 9.92
CA GLU A 81 4.91 -5.56 10.41
C GLU A 81 4.48 -4.54 9.35
N ILE A 82 3.55 -3.65 9.70
CA ILE A 82 3.07 -2.60 8.80
C ILE A 82 3.65 -1.26 9.27
N GLU A 83 4.53 -0.68 8.46
CA GLU A 83 5.04 0.66 8.64
C GLU A 83 4.23 1.64 7.78
N VAL A 84 3.82 2.76 8.38
CA VAL A 84 3.17 3.86 7.66
C VAL A 84 4.09 5.07 7.75
N LEU A 85 4.53 5.59 6.61
CA LEU A 85 5.40 6.76 6.56
C LEU A 85 4.65 8.01 7.05
N ASP A 86 5.35 8.84 7.83
CA ASP A 86 4.81 10.09 8.35
C ASP A 86 4.58 11.16 7.28
N GLU A 87 5.35 11.12 6.19
CA GLU A 87 5.24 12.07 5.11
C GLU A 87 4.22 11.58 4.06
N PRO A 88 3.06 12.24 3.93
CA PRO A 88 2.08 11.84 2.93
C PRO A 88 2.58 12.17 1.52
N ILE A 89 2.23 11.33 0.55
CA ILE A 89 2.57 11.54 -0.85
C ILE A 89 1.53 12.45 -1.54
N ASP A 90 1.99 13.32 -2.43
CA ASP A 90 1.13 14.08 -3.33
C ASP A 90 0.80 13.27 -4.58
N ARG A 91 -0.49 13.15 -4.90
CA ARG A 91 -0.93 12.35 -6.05
C ARG A 91 -0.42 12.90 -7.37
N ALA A 92 -0.35 14.21 -7.54
CA ALA A 92 0.11 14.81 -8.78
C ALA A 92 1.61 14.60 -8.99
N GLU A 93 2.39 14.58 -7.91
CA GLU A 93 3.83 14.26 -7.95
C GLU A 93 4.05 12.80 -8.37
N LEU A 94 3.36 11.85 -7.72
CA LEU A 94 3.46 10.43 -8.10
C LEU A 94 3.04 10.18 -9.56
N ASP A 95 1.89 10.71 -9.99
CA ASP A 95 1.42 10.54 -11.36
C ASP A 95 2.40 11.18 -12.36
N ALA A 96 3.06 12.29 -12.03
CA ALA A 96 4.09 12.89 -12.89
C ALA A 96 5.35 12.03 -12.98
N GLU A 97 5.80 11.42 -11.88
CA GLU A 97 6.92 10.47 -11.88
C GLU A 97 6.61 9.22 -12.72
N GLU A 98 5.39 8.68 -12.63
CA GLU A 98 4.96 7.54 -13.45
C GLU A 98 4.87 7.91 -14.95
N ASP A 99 4.38 9.12 -15.28
CA ASP A 99 4.30 9.60 -16.68
C ASP A 99 5.70 9.89 -17.26
N GLU A 100 6.62 10.46 -16.47
CA GLU A 100 8.02 10.71 -16.88
C GLU A 100 8.83 9.41 -17.07
N GLY A 101 8.48 8.33 -16.37
CA GLY A 101 9.03 6.98 -16.58
C GLY A 101 8.55 6.29 -17.88
N GLY A 102 7.59 6.89 -18.59
CA GLY A 102 6.88 6.31 -19.71
C GLY A 102 7.56 6.36 -21.09
N TYR A 103 8.87 6.10 -21.22
CA TYR A 103 9.53 5.83 -22.52
C TYR A 103 10.77 4.91 -22.47
N ASP A 104 10.89 3.95 -21.54
CA ASP A 104 12.05 3.00 -21.56
C ASP A 104 11.74 1.61 -22.14
N ASP A 105 10.46 1.21 -22.28
CA ASP A 105 10.07 -0.16 -22.71
C ASP A 105 9.33 -0.24 -24.06
N ILE A 106 9.44 0.78 -24.94
CA ILE A 106 9.00 0.68 -26.34
C ILE A 106 10.17 0.92 -27.28
N GLY A 107 10.94 -0.14 -27.53
CA GLY A 107 12.07 -0.08 -28.47
C GLY A 107 12.71 -1.42 -28.80
N GLY A 108 11.94 -2.51 -28.87
CA GLY A 108 12.45 -3.80 -29.35
C GLY A 108 12.82 -3.73 -30.84
N VAL A 109 14.13 -3.82 -31.12
CA VAL A 109 14.70 -4.23 -32.42
C VAL A 109 14.83 -5.74 -32.51
#